data_AF-A0A939BRU4-F1
#
_entry.id   AF-A0A939BRU4-F1
#
_cell.length_a   1.000
_cell.length_b   1.000
_cell.length_c   1.000
_cell.angle_alpha   90.00
_cell.angle_beta   90.00
_cell.angle_gamma   90.00
#
_symmetry.space_group_name_H-M   'P 1'
#
loop_
_entity.id
_entity.type
_entity.pdbx_description
1 polymer ?
#
loop_
_entity_poly.entity_id
_entity_poly.type
_entity_poly.pdbx_seq_one_letter_code
_entity_poly.pdbx_strand_id
1 'polypeptide(L)'
;MKTLFTMDLQFFASKKGVGSTKNGRDSIAKRLGTKRGDGQFVKAGNILVRQRGTKIYPGANVGIGGDDTLFAKADGVVRFKRLGRDRKQVVIEPVASEA
;
A
#
# COMPACT_ATOMS: atom_id res chain seq x y z
N MET A 1 -76.43 -18.77 8.86
CA MET A 1 -75.32 -19.76 8.78
C MET A 1 -74.08 -19.00 8.31
N LYS A 2 -73.06 -18.92 9.17
CA LYS A 2 -71.94 -17.97 9.09
C LYS A 2 -70.96 -18.45 8.00
N THR A 3 -70.91 -17.78 6.84
CA THR A 3 -69.87 -18.02 5.83
C THR A 3 -68.54 -17.50 6.39
N LEU A 4 -67.72 -18.43 6.87
CA LEU A 4 -66.36 -18.19 7.31
C LEU A 4 -65.46 -17.89 6.11
N PHE A 5 -64.66 -16.84 6.27
CA PHE A 5 -63.57 -16.36 5.43
C PHE A 5 -62.61 -17.45 4.96
N THR A 6 -62.09 -17.32 3.74
CA THR A 6 -60.66 -17.56 3.44
C THR A 6 -60.26 -16.62 2.31
N MET A 7 -59.84 -15.41 2.67
CA MET A 7 -59.03 -14.58 1.78
C MET A 7 -57.65 -15.25 1.72
N ASP A 8 -57.35 -15.94 0.62
CA ASP A 8 -56.06 -16.58 0.38
C ASP A 8 -54.95 -15.52 0.27
N LEU A 9 -54.45 -15.11 1.43
CA LEU A 9 -53.30 -14.22 1.61
C LEU A 9 -51.98 -14.91 1.24
N GLN A 10 -52.02 -15.99 0.46
CA GLN A 10 -50.88 -16.81 0.07
C GLN A 10 -50.18 -16.29 -1.21
N PHE A 11 -50.83 -15.44 -2.01
CA PHE A 11 -50.25 -14.90 -3.25
C PHE A 11 -49.35 -13.68 -3.08
N PHE A 12 -49.22 -13.11 -1.87
CA PHE A 12 -48.31 -11.99 -1.57
C PHE A 12 -46.98 -12.40 -0.93
N ALA A 13 -46.58 -13.67 -1.06
CA ALA A 13 -45.28 -14.13 -0.59
C ALA A 13 -44.32 -14.36 -1.77
N SER A 14 -43.82 -13.30 -2.40
CA SER A 14 -42.50 -13.38 -3.02
C SER A 14 -41.50 -13.60 -1.88
N LYS A 15 -40.66 -14.64 -1.94
CA LYS A 15 -39.77 -15.04 -0.83
C LYS A 15 -39.19 -13.81 -0.08
N LYS A 16 -39.73 -13.54 1.12
CA LYS A 16 -39.16 -12.65 2.15
C LYS A 16 -37.90 -13.31 2.69
N GLY A 17 -36.81 -13.27 1.96
CA GLY A 17 -35.61 -13.96 2.42
C GLY A 17 -34.48 -13.94 1.42
N VAL A 18 -34.00 -12.75 1.07
CA VAL A 18 -32.67 -12.64 0.48
C VAL A 18 -31.70 -12.43 1.65
N GLY A 19 -30.88 -13.43 1.92
CA GLY A 19 -29.78 -13.30 2.87
C GLY A 19 -28.74 -12.34 2.31
N SER A 20 -28.57 -11.18 2.93
CA SER A 20 -27.46 -10.29 2.62
C SER A 20 -26.21 -10.80 3.32
N THR A 21 -25.43 -11.68 2.68
CA THR A 21 -24.05 -11.93 3.11
C THR A 21 -23.17 -10.88 2.44
N LYS A 22 -22.80 -9.82 3.18
CA LYS A 22 -21.82 -8.86 2.68
C LYS A 22 -20.44 -9.42 3.00
N ASN A 23 -19.67 -9.75 1.97
CA ASN A 23 -18.27 -10.16 2.11
C ASN A 23 -17.42 -8.94 2.52
N GLY A 24 -17.48 -8.57 3.81
CA GLY A 24 -16.78 -7.44 4.41
C GLY A 24 -15.40 -7.80 4.96
N ARG A 25 -14.59 -8.55 4.19
CA ARG A 25 -13.22 -8.88 4.61
C ARG A 25 -12.27 -7.77 4.18
N ASP A 26 -11.68 -7.11 5.15
CA ASP A 26 -10.52 -6.25 4.92
C ASP A 26 -9.28 -6.85 5.58
N SER A 27 -8.13 -6.54 5.02
CA SER A 27 -6.83 -6.97 5.53
C SER A 27 -6.21 -5.87 6.39
N ILE A 28 -5.43 -6.25 7.39
CA ILE A 28 -4.73 -5.29 8.25
C ILE A 28 -3.83 -4.38 7.40
N ALA A 29 -3.88 -3.08 7.67
CA ALA A 29 -3.02 -2.08 7.03
C ALA A 29 -1.53 -2.43 7.17
N LYS A 30 -0.82 -2.55 6.03
CA LYS A 30 0.59 -2.96 5.97
C LYS A 30 1.59 -1.82 6.09
N ARG A 31 1.13 -0.58 6.27
CA ARG A 31 1.95 0.64 6.45
C ARG A 31 3.04 0.79 5.37
N LEU A 32 2.69 0.53 4.11
CA LEU A 32 3.57 0.75 2.95
C LEU A 32 3.82 2.24 2.72
N GLY A 33 4.69 2.57 1.77
CA GLY A 33 5.03 3.92 1.33
C GLY A 33 6.40 4.40 1.79
N THR A 34 6.67 5.66 1.47
CA THR A 34 7.93 6.36 1.76
C THR A 34 8.09 6.62 3.25
N LYS A 35 9.32 6.40 3.76
CA LYS A 35 9.70 6.57 5.17
C LYS A 35 10.70 7.71 5.38
N ARG A 36 11.40 8.12 4.33
CA ARG A 36 12.34 9.25 4.32
C ARG A 36 12.06 10.14 3.12
N GLY A 37 11.95 11.44 3.37
CA GLY A 37 11.63 12.44 2.35
C GLY A 37 12.84 12.84 1.52
N ASP A 38 12.59 13.53 0.41
CA ASP A 38 13.66 14.16 -0.38
C ASP A 38 14.39 15.22 0.46
N GLY A 39 15.72 15.30 0.33
CA GLY A 39 16.55 16.25 1.06
C GLY A 39 16.85 15.86 2.52
N GLN A 40 16.31 14.74 3.01
CA GLN A 40 16.55 14.30 4.38
C GLN A 40 17.89 13.54 4.49
N PHE A 41 18.66 13.84 5.53
CA PHE A 41 19.84 13.06 5.90
C PHE A 41 19.45 11.70 6.48
N VAL A 42 20.10 10.64 6.02
CA VAL A 42 19.90 9.26 6.48
C VAL A 42 21.23 8.59 6.76
N LYS A 43 21.23 7.71 7.76
CA LYS A 43 22.32 6.77 8.01
C LYS A 43 22.18 5.52 7.13
N ALA A 44 23.29 4.83 6.89
CA ALA A 44 23.33 3.51 6.30
C ALA A 44 22.44 2.54 7.08
N GLY A 45 21.76 1.65 6.36
CA GLY A 45 20.78 0.71 6.90
C GLY A 45 19.37 1.28 7.08
N ASN A 46 19.16 2.60 7.01
CA ASN A 46 17.81 3.16 7.13
C ASN A 46 16.90 2.75 5.98
N ILE A 47 15.63 2.45 6.32
CA ILE A 47 14.58 2.18 5.34
C ILE A 47 14.13 3.50 4.69
N LEU A 48 14.12 3.53 3.36
CA LEU A 48 13.69 4.68 2.56
C LEU A 48 12.23 4.53 2.12
N VAL A 49 11.86 3.37 1.57
CA VAL A 49 10.52 3.11 1.01
C VAL A 49 10.17 1.65 1.24
N ARG A 50 8.96 1.39 1.75
CA ARG A 50 8.36 0.05 1.74
C ARG A 50 7.34 -0.05 0.62
N GLN A 51 7.52 -0.99 -0.30
CA GLN A 51 6.67 -1.10 -1.48
C GLN A 51 6.27 -2.54 -1.77
N ARG A 52 5.41 -2.73 -2.76
CA ARG A 52 5.08 -4.02 -3.36
C ARG A 52 5.41 -3.92 -4.83
N GLY A 53 6.30 -4.79 -5.30
CA GLY A 53 7.00 -4.59 -6.57
C GLY A 53 7.85 -3.31 -6.55
N THR A 54 8.46 -3.00 -7.69
CA THR A 54 9.45 -1.93 -7.81
C THR A 54 8.86 -0.67 -8.42
N LYS A 55 8.02 0.05 -7.67
CA LYS A 55 7.45 1.34 -8.12
C LYS A 55 8.52 2.42 -8.18
N ILE A 56 9.40 2.44 -7.17
CA ILE A 56 10.60 3.25 -7.12
C ILE A 56 11.79 2.28 -7.21
N TYR A 57 12.70 2.59 -8.11
CA TYR A 57 13.89 1.79 -8.37
C TYR A 57 15.04 2.18 -7.43
N PRO A 58 15.89 1.21 -7.03
CA PRO A 58 17.14 1.54 -6.34
C PRO A 58 18.08 2.25 -7.32
N GLY A 59 18.65 3.38 -6.87
CA GLY A 59 19.72 4.08 -7.56
C GLY A 59 21.05 3.92 -6.82
N ALA A 60 21.96 4.91 -6.96
CA ALA A 60 23.25 4.84 -6.30
C ALA A 60 23.12 4.85 -4.76
N ASN A 61 23.95 4.04 -4.09
CA ASN A 61 23.98 3.87 -2.64
C ASN A 61 22.65 3.39 -2.01
N VAL A 62 21.79 2.74 -2.79
CA VAL A 62 20.53 2.17 -2.32
C VAL A 62 20.49 0.67 -2.61
N GLY A 63 19.96 -0.10 -1.67
CA GLY A 63 19.70 -1.54 -1.80
C GLY A 63 18.21 -1.84 -1.86
N ILE A 64 17.88 -3.03 -2.36
CA ILE A 64 16.53 -3.59 -2.35
C ILE A 64 16.55 -4.88 -1.53
N GLY A 65 15.63 -5.00 -0.57
CA GLY A 65 15.41 -6.20 0.21
C GLY A 65 14.53 -7.22 -0.52
N GLY A 66 14.41 -8.43 0.01
CA GLY A 66 13.57 -9.48 -0.58
C GLY A 66 12.07 -9.18 -0.58
N ASP A 67 11.61 -8.24 0.26
CA ASP A 67 10.22 -7.75 0.29
C ASP A 67 10.00 -6.47 -0.53
N ASP A 68 10.93 -6.15 -1.43
CA ASP A 68 11.01 -4.92 -2.25
C ASP A 68 11.29 -3.63 -1.47
N THR A 69 11.61 -3.71 -0.17
CA THR A 69 11.95 -2.53 0.64
C THR A 69 13.27 -1.92 0.19
N LEU A 70 13.29 -0.60 -0.02
CA LEU A 70 14.51 0.15 -0.33
C LEU A 70 15.19 0.64 0.94
N PHE A 71 16.51 0.45 1.02
CA PHE A 71 17.32 0.85 2.17
C PHE A 71 18.63 1.55 1.77
N ALA A 72 19.15 2.38 2.66
CA ALA A 72 20.40 3.11 2.48
C ALA A 72 21.63 2.19 2.63
N LYS A 73 22.57 2.26 1.70
CA LYS A 73 23.87 1.56 1.81
C LYS A 73 24.98 2.44 2.38
N ALA A 74 24.83 3.75 2.28
CA ALA A 74 25.78 4.74 2.80
C ALA A 74 25.02 5.88 3.50
N ASP A 75 25.73 6.62 4.35
CA ASP A 75 25.24 7.84 4.96
C ASP A 75 25.14 8.95 3.89
N GLY A 76 24.12 9.79 3.97
CA GLY A 76 23.96 10.90 3.03
C GLY A 76 22.55 11.45 2.94
N VAL A 77 22.29 12.22 1.89
CA VAL A 77 21.00 12.86 1.64
C VAL A 77 20.20 12.07 0.61
N VAL A 78 18.93 11.82 0.92
CA VAL A 78 18.00 11.12 0.01
C VAL A 78 17.57 12.04 -1.13
N ARG A 79 17.69 11.55 -2.36
CA ARG A 79 17.20 12.21 -3.57
C ARG A 79 16.34 11.30 -4.42
N PHE A 80 15.12 11.74 -4.73
CA PHE A 80 14.23 11.07 -5.69
C PHE A 80 14.43 11.68 -7.09
N LYS A 81 14.81 10.83 -8.05
CA LYS A 81 15.06 11.23 -9.44
C LYS A 81 14.13 10.48 -10.38
N ARG A 82 13.83 11.07 -11.54
CA ARG A 82 13.13 10.36 -12.61
C ARG A 82 14.11 9.40 -13.29
N LEU A 83 13.64 8.22 -13.67
CA LEU A 83 14.39 7.20 -14.40
C LEU A 83 13.74 6.99 -15.77
N GLY A 84 14.24 7.69 -16.79
CA GLY A 84 13.70 7.66 -18.14
C GLY A 84 12.31 8.30 -18.24
N ARG A 85 11.43 7.72 -19.06
CA ARG A 85 10.10 8.30 -19.32
C ARG A 85 9.18 8.18 -18.11
N ASP A 86 8.89 7.00 -17.59
CA ASP A 86 7.79 6.85 -16.60
C ASP A 86 8.23 6.35 -15.21
N ARG A 87 9.48 5.92 -15.06
CA ARG A 87 9.97 5.34 -13.81
C ARG A 87 10.61 6.39 -12.92
N LYS A 88 10.71 6.07 -11.63
CA LYS A 88 11.40 6.90 -10.62
C LYS A 88 12.43 6.04 -9.90
N GLN A 89 13.49 6.66 -9.43
CA GLN A 89 14.52 6.01 -8.63
C GLN A 89 14.84 6.85 -7.40
N VAL A 90 15.35 6.20 -6.36
CA VAL A 90 15.88 6.88 -5.18
C VAL A 90 17.38 6.67 -5.09
N VAL A 91 18.10 7.75 -4.84
CA VAL A 91 19.56 7.81 -4.77
C VAL A 91 19.94 8.41 -3.42
N ILE A 92 21.08 7.99 -2.86
CA ILE A 92 21.69 8.69 -1.72
C ILE A 92 22.96 9.40 -2.19
N GLU A 93 22.96 10.71 -2.01
CA GLU A 93 24.11 11.57 -2.24
C GLU A 93 24.93 11.62 -0.94
N PRO A 94 26.13 11.04 -0.89
CA PRO A 94 26.95 11.03 0.31
C PRO A 94 27.36 12.47 0.62
N VAL A 95 27.13 12.91 1.86
CA VAL A 95 27.68 14.16 2.36
C VAL A 95 29.10 13.85 2.79
N ALA A 96 30.08 14.54 2.22
CA ALA A 96 31.47 14.41 2.66
C ALA A 96 31.52 14.69 4.16
N SER A 97 31.97 13.71 4.96
CA SER A 97 32.32 14.02 6.35
C SER A 97 33.63 14.80 6.28
N GLU A 98 33.56 16.11 6.46
CA GLU A 98 34.75 16.89 6.82
C GLU A 98 35.28 16.27 8.12
N ALA A 99 36.46 15.66 8.02
CA ALA A 99 37.20 15.06 9.13
C ALA A 99 38.18 16.09 9.68
#